data_AF-A0A0G0RUD7-F1
#
_entry.id   AF-A0A0G0RUD7-F1
#
_cell.length_a   1.000
_cell.length_b   1.000
_cell.length_c   1.000
_cell.angle_alpha   90.00
_cell.angle_beta   90.00
_cell.angle_gamma   90.00
#
_symmetry.space_group_name_H-M   'P 1'
#
loop_
_entity.id
_entity.type
_entity.pdbx_description
1 polymer ?
#
loop_
_entity_poly.entity_id
_entity_poly.type
_entity_poly.pdbx_seq_one_letter_code
_entity_poly.pdbx_strand_id
1 'polypeptide(L)'
;MSKSRLGRLRGNKKTYKGNGVFNGVWLFTNGIFERLKKEVKMDLVFDWVGDLEFPPKEFDGLRVVNTRKFKELTCDKWAAYKILEEYMPKTFWIGPSTSLRVNRENLFDKISTENIVLKPYNGLRGKGIFIGSKEKFKEFKPEKEDTKFILQEFVDTSNGIPGITPGKHDLRVVVINGEVVWCHARVPAPGTFLANAAQGGNLTEVDYEVVPESVKNIVRIISKKFYDEFDNPVFSIVQYPLWILIAT
;
A
#
# COMPACT_ATOMS: atom_id res chain seq x y z
N MET A 1 -9.20 -41.85 -6.67
CA MET A 1 -8.77 -40.43 -6.65
C MET A 1 -8.85 -39.94 -5.21
N SER A 2 -7.72 -39.66 -4.55
CA SER A 2 -7.73 -39.24 -3.15
C SER A 2 -8.22 -37.80 -3.05
N LYS A 3 -9.19 -37.52 -2.18
CA LYS A 3 -9.61 -36.15 -1.84
C LYS A 3 -8.37 -35.33 -1.47
N SER A 4 -8.01 -34.34 -2.28
CA SER A 4 -6.96 -33.38 -1.93
C SER A 4 -7.38 -32.68 -0.64
N ARG A 5 -6.72 -33.00 0.46
CA ARG A 5 -6.87 -32.22 1.68
C ARG A 5 -6.32 -30.83 1.38
N LEU A 6 -7.16 -29.81 1.46
CA LEU A 6 -6.73 -28.41 1.51
C LEU A 6 -5.82 -28.27 2.74
N GLY A 7 -4.52 -28.44 2.57
CA GLY A 7 -3.53 -28.17 3.60
C GLY A 7 -3.16 -26.70 3.55
N ARG A 8 -3.19 -25.99 4.69
CA ARG A 8 -2.60 -24.66 4.79
C ARG A 8 -1.09 -24.83 4.87
N LEU A 9 -0.38 -24.45 3.81
CA LEU A 9 1.07 -24.54 3.71
C LEU A 9 1.68 -23.15 3.83
N ARG A 10 2.84 -23.05 4.48
CA ARG A 10 3.68 -21.84 4.49
C ARG A 10 5.03 -22.15 3.88
N GLY A 11 5.31 -21.51 2.75
CA GLY A 11 6.62 -21.52 2.09
C GLY A 11 7.46 -20.28 2.43
N ASN A 12 8.73 -20.30 2.02
CA ASN A 12 9.62 -19.14 2.06
C ASN A 12 10.11 -18.83 0.63
N LYS A 13 10.27 -17.55 0.25
CA LYS A 13 10.86 -17.21 -1.05
C LYS A 13 12.21 -17.90 -1.32
N LYS A 14 13.05 -18.08 -0.30
CA LYS A 14 14.33 -18.80 -0.39
C LYS A 14 14.19 -20.29 -0.70
N THR A 15 13.00 -20.85 -0.48
CA THR A 15 12.69 -22.27 -0.75
C THR A 15 11.99 -22.49 -2.08
N TYR A 16 11.67 -21.41 -2.79
CA TYR A 16 11.00 -21.48 -4.09
C TYR A 16 11.95 -22.03 -5.16
N LYS A 17 11.47 -22.97 -5.97
CA LYS A 17 12.24 -23.65 -7.02
C LYS A 17 11.74 -23.37 -8.43
N GLY A 18 10.66 -22.59 -8.58
CA GLY A 18 10.01 -22.33 -9.85
C GLY A 18 8.71 -23.14 -10.01
N ASN A 19 7.83 -22.66 -10.89
CA ASN A 19 6.58 -23.31 -11.28
C ASN A 19 5.69 -23.75 -10.10
N GLY A 20 5.63 -22.93 -9.04
CA GLY A 20 4.85 -23.23 -7.84
C GLY A 20 5.47 -24.27 -6.90
N VAL A 21 6.69 -24.74 -7.15
CA VAL A 21 7.36 -25.76 -6.32
C VAL A 21 8.18 -25.10 -5.21
N PHE A 22 7.99 -25.59 -3.98
CA PHE A 22 8.74 -25.16 -2.80
C PHE A 22 9.38 -26.35 -2.10
N ASN A 23 10.61 -26.20 -1.62
CA ASN A 23 11.32 -27.21 -0.84
C ASN A 23 11.34 -26.85 0.66
N GLY A 24 10.75 -27.69 1.52
CA GLY A 24 10.83 -27.44 2.97
C GLY A 24 9.72 -26.53 3.49
N VAL A 25 8.47 -26.85 3.15
CA VAL A 25 7.27 -26.08 3.55
C VAL A 25 6.80 -26.48 4.95
N TRP A 26 6.05 -25.59 5.61
CA TRP A 26 5.38 -25.88 6.87
C TRP A 26 3.91 -26.18 6.62
N LEU A 27 3.44 -27.35 7.04
CA LEU A 27 2.05 -27.74 7.02
C LEU A 27 1.39 -27.36 8.34
N PHE A 28 0.29 -26.62 8.28
CA PHE A 28 -0.54 -26.33 9.43
C PHE A 28 -1.70 -27.31 9.52
N THR A 29 -1.68 -28.17 10.53
CA THR A 29 -2.71 -29.18 10.81
C THR A 29 -2.95 -29.25 12.31
N ASN A 30 -4.22 -29.31 12.74
CA ASN A 30 -4.58 -29.44 14.16
C ASN A 30 -3.95 -28.37 15.07
N GLY A 31 -3.83 -27.12 14.60
CA GLY A 31 -3.27 -26.02 15.39
C GLY A 31 -1.75 -25.98 15.47
N ILE A 32 -1.04 -26.93 14.86
CA ILE A 32 0.43 -27.00 14.89
C ILE A 32 1.03 -26.90 13.50
N PHE A 33 2.24 -26.34 13.42
CA PHE A 33 3.05 -26.30 12.21
C PHE A 33 4.06 -27.44 12.20
N GLU A 34 4.00 -28.30 11.19
CA GLU A 34 4.94 -29.39 10.97
C GLU A 34 5.76 -29.14 9.70
N ARG A 35 7.07 -29.33 9.77
CA ARG A 35 7.95 -29.10 8.62
C ARG A 35 7.97 -30.32 7.70
N LEU A 36 7.48 -30.14 6.47
CA LEU A 36 7.62 -31.11 5.39
C LEU A 36 8.94 -30.84 4.66
N LYS A 37 9.92 -31.74 4.79
CA LYS A 37 11.23 -31.64 4.11
C LYS A 37 11.20 -31.97 2.62
N LYS A 38 10.06 -32.41 2.10
CA LYS A 38 9.88 -32.74 0.68
C LYS A 38 9.51 -31.51 -0.15
N GLU A 39 9.63 -31.66 -1.46
CA GLU A 39 9.08 -30.69 -2.40
C GLU A 39 7.56 -30.77 -2.42
N VAL A 40 6.92 -29.61 -2.49
CA VAL A 40 5.48 -29.47 -2.59
C VAL A 40 5.17 -28.45 -3.67
N LYS A 41 4.35 -28.86 -4.65
CA LYS A 41 3.77 -27.96 -5.64
C LYS A 41 2.52 -27.32 -5.05
N MET A 42 2.48 -25.99 -5.02
CA MET A 42 1.32 -25.22 -4.58
C MET A 42 0.43 -24.87 -5.78
N ASP A 43 -0.87 -25.08 -5.64
CA ASP A 43 -1.85 -24.69 -6.66
C ASP A 43 -2.13 -23.18 -6.68
N LEU A 44 -2.00 -22.54 -5.52
CA LEU A 44 -2.19 -21.11 -5.30
C LEU A 44 -1.31 -20.67 -4.14
N VAL A 45 -0.61 -19.54 -4.31
CA VAL A 45 0.16 -18.89 -3.25
C VAL A 45 -0.50 -17.58 -2.88
N PHE A 46 -0.74 -17.36 -1.59
CA PHE A 46 -1.03 -16.04 -1.06
C PHE A 46 0.28 -15.41 -0.60
N ASP A 47 0.77 -14.43 -1.34
CA ASP A 47 2.03 -13.75 -1.07
C ASP A 47 1.81 -12.59 -0.09
N TRP A 48 2.35 -12.77 1.11
CA TRP A 48 2.28 -11.80 2.20
C TRP A 48 3.56 -10.98 2.37
N VAL A 49 4.48 -11.05 1.41
CA VAL A 49 5.76 -10.34 1.47
C VAL A 49 5.60 -8.92 0.92
N GLY A 50 5.91 -7.91 1.72
CA GLY A 50 5.81 -6.49 1.33
C GLY A 50 6.94 -5.99 0.43
N ASP A 51 7.71 -6.87 -0.22
CA ASP A 51 8.79 -6.50 -1.14
C ASP A 51 8.48 -6.94 -2.59
N LEU A 52 9.33 -6.52 -3.52
CA LEU A 52 9.29 -6.91 -4.93
C LEU A 52 10.35 -7.99 -5.22
N GLU A 53 10.67 -8.87 -4.29
CA GLU A 53 11.51 -10.06 -4.59
C GLU A 53 10.65 -11.29 -4.90
N PHE A 54 9.39 -11.28 -4.47
CA PHE A 54 8.40 -12.29 -4.79
C PHE A 54 7.06 -11.61 -5.13
N PRO A 55 6.23 -12.14 -6.06
CA PRO A 55 6.51 -13.24 -6.98
C PRO A 55 7.70 -12.95 -7.92
N PRO A 56 8.26 -13.98 -8.59
CA PRO A 56 9.31 -13.79 -9.60
C PRO A 56 8.86 -12.82 -10.69
N LYS A 57 9.83 -12.12 -11.30
CA LYS A 57 9.56 -11.17 -12.38
C LYS A 57 9.06 -11.88 -13.65
N GLU A 58 9.76 -12.95 -14.02
CA GLU A 58 9.39 -13.78 -15.16
C GLU A 58 8.29 -14.76 -14.75
N PHE A 59 7.24 -14.85 -15.57
CA PHE A 59 6.15 -15.78 -15.31
C PHE A 59 6.64 -17.22 -15.50
N ASP A 60 6.44 -18.04 -14.48
CA ASP A 60 6.85 -19.44 -14.45
C ASP A 60 5.66 -20.38 -14.21
N GLY A 61 4.43 -19.91 -14.39
CA GLY A 61 3.23 -20.72 -14.14
C GLY A 61 2.75 -20.73 -12.70
N LEU A 62 3.41 -20.04 -11.77
CA LEU A 62 2.90 -19.84 -10.41
C LEU A 62 1.62 -19.00 -10.42
N ARG A 63 0.56 -19.54 -9.81
CA ARG A 63 -0.64 -18.77 -9.46
C ARG A 63 -0.45 -18.13 -8.10
N VAL A 64 -0.51 -16.81 -8.05
CA VAL A 64 -0.20 -16.05 -6.83
C VAL A 64 -1.07 -14.81 -6.70
N VAL A 65 -1.52 -14.57 -5.48
CA VAL A 65 -2.25 -13.38 -5.06
C VAL A 65 -1.39 -12.65 -4.04
N ASN A 66 -0.94 -11.42 -4.25
CA ASN A 66 -1.09 -10.60 -5.44
C ASN A 66 -0.13 -10.97 -6.58
N THR A 67 -0.55 -10.73 -7.82
CA THR A 67 0.32 -10.91 -8.99
C THR A 67 1.50 -9.93 -8.97
N ARG A 68 2.60 -10.31 -9.61
CA ARG A 68 3.79 -9.46 -9.74
C ARG A 68 3.46 -8.07 -10.29
N LYS A 69 2.72 -8.02 -11.39
CA LYS A 69 2.31 -6.78 -12.07
C LYS A 69 1.53 -5.85 -11.14
N PHE A 70 0.60 -6.41 -10.36
CA PHE A 70 -0.20 -5.62 -9.42
C PHE A 70 0.64 -5.09 -8.24
N LYS A 71 1.57 -5.90 -7.73
CA LYS A 71 2.52 -5.43 -6.70
C LYS A 71 3.41 -4.30 -7.22
N GLU A 72 3.94 -4.41 -8.43
CA GLU A 72 4.76 -3.35 -9.03
C GLU A 72 3.98 -2.04 -9.16
N LEU A 73 2.73 -2.11 -9.62
CA LEU A 73 1.85 -0.95 -9.69
C LEU A 73 1.62 -0.31 -8.31
N THR A 74 1.25 -1.10 -7.31
CA THR A 74 0.90 -0.58 -5.98
C THR A 74 2.11 -0.13 -5.17
N CYS A 75 3.28 -0.74 -5.39
CA CYS A 75 4.54 -0.27 -4.81
C CYS A 75 4.97 1.07 -5.41
N ASP A 76 4.70 1.35 -6.69
CA ASP A 76 5.04 2.60 -7.35
C ASP A 76 3.90 3.64 -7.22
N LYS A 77 4.04 4.55 -6.26
CA LYS A 77 3.04 5.60 -6.00
C LYS A 77 2.82 6.55 -7.19
N TRP A 78 3.83 6.74 -8.04
CA TRP A 78 3.67 7.56 -9.23
C TRP A 78 2.88 6.83 -10.31
N ALA A 79 3.15 5.54 -10.52
CA ALA A 79 2.36 4.70 -11.40
C ALA A 79 0.90 4.61 -10.93
N ALA A 80 0.67 4.37 -9.64
CA ALA A 80 -0.67 4.37 -9.06
C ALA A 80 -1.38 5.71 -9.24
N TYR A 81 -0.69 6.84 -9.00
CA TYR A 81 -1.25 8.18 -9.22
C TYR A 81 -1.70 8.40 -10.67
N LYS A 82 -0.89 8.03 -11.67
CA LYS A 82 -1.27 8.19 -13.08
C LYS A 82 -2.54 7.42 -13.46
N ILE A 83 -2.86 6.35 -12.73
CA ILE A 83 -4.08 5.56 -12.95
C ILE A 83 -5.26 6.16 -12.15
N LEU A 84 -5.00 6.78 -11.01
CA LEU A 84 -6.03 7.18 -10.04
C LEU A 84 -6.05 8.68 -9.75
N GLU A 85 -5.54 9.50 -10.67
CA GLU A 85 -5.30 10.93 -10.45
C GLU A 85 -6.56 11.68 -9.98
N GLU A 86 -7.74 11.31 -10.48
CA GLU A 86 -9.04 11.90 -10.10
C GLU A 86 -9.38 11.71 -8.62
N TYR A 87 -8.90 10.63 -8.00
CA TYR A 87 -9.20 10.26 -6.61
C TYR A 87 -8.02 10.53 -5.67
N MET A 88 -6.95 11.14 -6.18
CA MET A 88 -5.74 11.41 -5.43
C MET A 88 -5.45 12.91 -5.36
N PRO A 89 -4.76 13.39 -4.32
CA PRO A 89 -4.35 14.77 -4.24
C PRO A 89 -3.37 15.05 -5.36
N LYS A 90 -3.33 16.29 -5.83
CA LYS A 90 -2.46 16.70 -6.93
C LYS A 90 -1.02 16.29 -6.64
N THR A 91 -0.45 15.51 -7.55
CA THR A 91 0.86 14.88 -7.35
C THR A 91 1.76 15.16 -8.55
N PHE A 92 3.03 15.43 -8.27
CA PHE A 92 4.05 15.71 -9.25
C PHE A 92 5.22 14.74 -9.09
N TRP A 93 5.74 14.28 -10.22
CA TRP A 93 7.01 13.58 -10.26
C TRP A 93 8.16 14.57 -10.05
N ILE A 94 9.00 14.31 -9.06
CA ILE A 94 10.22 15.09 -8.81
C ILE A 94 11.42 14.44 -9.49
N GLY A 95 11.46 13.10 -9.49
CA GLY A 95 12.62 12.34 -9.95
C GLY A 95 13.65 12.14 -8.85
N PRO A 96 14.92 11.89 -9.22
CA PRO A 96 16.01 11.66 -8.29
C PRO A 96 16.19 12.80 -7.29
N SER A 97 16.77 12.50 -6.13
CA SER A 97 16.89 13.48 -5.06
C SER A 97 17.83 14.64 -5.41
N THR A 98 18.75 14.44 -6.36
CA THR A 98 19.57 15.51 -6.95
C THR A 98 18.72 16.57 -7.67
N SER A 99 17.60 16.15 -8.28
CA SER A 99 16.62 17.04 -8.90
C SER A 99 15.76 17.79 -7.89
N LEU A 100 15.79 17.40 -6.60
CA LEU A 100 15.02 18.08 -5.57
C LEU A 100 15.37 19.54 -5.47
N ARG A 101 16.59 20.01 -5.76
CA ARG A 101 16.94 21.44 -5.65
C ARG A 101 16.55 22.25 -6.88
N VAL A 102 16.68 21.65 -8.07
CA VAL A 102 16.44 22.31 -9.37
C VAL A 102 14.95 22.51 -9.63
N ASN A 103 14.11 21.57 -9.19
CA ASN A 103 12.68 21.56 -9.50
C ASN A 103 11.79 22.19 -8.42
N ARG A 104 12.33 22.71 -7.30
CA ARG A 104 11.52 23.15 -6.14
C ARG A 104 10.58 24.28 -6.51
N GLU A 105 11.13 25.36 -7.04
CA GLU A 105 10.42 26.63 -7.19
C GLU A 105 9.26 26.46 -8.18
N ASN A 106 9.52 25.88 -9.35
CA ASN A 106 8.50 25.65 -10.38
C ASN A 106 7.38 24.67 -10.01
N LEU A 107 7.62 23.74 -9.07
CA LEU A 107 6.62 22.76 -8.64
C LEU A 107 5.83 23.25 -7.43
N PHE A 108 6.42 24.09 -6.60
CA PHE A 108 5.77 24.66 -5.42
C PHE A 108 4.67 25.63 -5.79
N ASP A 109 4.83 26.36 -6.89
CA ASP A 109 3.81 27.26 -7.42
C ASP A 109 2.59 26.49 -7.96
N LYS A 110 2.77 25.21 -8.33
CA LYS A 110 1.68 24.37 -8.83
C LYS A 110 0.85 23.71 -7.73
N ILE A 111 1.32 23.78 -6.49
CA ILE A 111 0.65 23.25 -5.30
C ILE A 111 -0.08 24.39 -4.60
N SER A 112 -1.38 24.24 -4.41
CA SER A 112 -2.21 25.26 -3.79
C SER A 112 -2.07 25.31 -2.26
N THR A 113 -1.75 24.19 -1.63
CA THR A 113 -1.67 24.05 -0.17
C THR A 113 -0.37 24.65 0.39
N GLU A 114 -0.43 25.24 1.59
CA GLU A 114 0.75 25.73 2.31
C GLU A 114 1.67 24.57 2.73
N ASN A 115 1.06 23.51 3.27
CA ASN A 115 1.75 22.28 3.59
C ASN A 115 1.86 21.38 2.36
N ILE A 116 2.97 20.64 2.29
CA ILE A 116 3.26 19.68 1.22
C ILE A 116 3.67 18.34 1.80
N VAL A 117 3.59 17.33 0.94
CA VAL A 117 4.04 15.98 1.24
C VAL A 117 5.07 15.55 0.21
N LEU A 118 6.31 15.34 0.63
CA LEU A 118 7.33 14.69 -0.19
C LEU A 118 7.52 13.26 0.30
N LYS A 119 7.46 12.29 -0.62
CA LYS A 119 7.61 10.87 -0.26
C LYS A 119 8.36 10.09 -1.34
N PRO A 120 9.15 9.06 -0.95
CA PRO A 120 9.75 8.16 -1.93
C PRO A 120 8.66 7.47 -2.74
N TYR A 121 8.84 7.40 -4.06
CA TYR A 121 7.83 6.80 -4.94
C TYR A 121 7.53 5.34 -4.56
N ASN A 122 8.55 4.59 -4.11
CA ASN A 122 8.46 3.17 -3.76
C ASN A 122 8.66 2.83 -2.27
N GLY A 123 8.62 3.84 -1.38
CA GLY A 123 8.86 3.62 0.06
C GLY A 123 7.67 2.99 0.81
N LEU A 124 7.93 2.34 1.94
CA LEU A 124 6.93 1.80 2.88
C LEU A 124 7.17 2.32 4.30
N ARG A 125 6.16 2.18 5.17
CA ARG A 125 6.23 2.46 6.63
C ARG A 125 6.60 3.90 7.01
N GLY A 126 6.30 4.88 6.17
CA GLY A 126 6.53 6.28 6.49
C GLY A 126 8.00 6.73 6.43
N LYS A 127 8.93 5.88 5.98
CA LYS A 127 10.35 6.25 5.88
C LYS A 127 10.61 7.23 4.74
N GLY A 128 11.44 8.23 5.01
CA GLY A 128 11.82 9.26 4.03
C GLY A 128 10.68 10.23 3.65
N ILE A 129 9.60 10.28 4.43
CA ILE A 129 8.48 11.21 4.18
C ILE A 129 8.76 12.54 4.88
N PHE A 130 8.58 13.63 4.14
CA PHE A 130 8.48 14.98 4.67
C PHE A 130 7.02 15.44 4.61
N ILE A 131 6.53 16.00 5.73
CA ILE A 131 5.24 16.69 5.81
C ILE A 131 5.48 18.01 6.54
N GLY A 132 5.15 19.13 5.89
CA GLY A 132 5.31 20.44 6.49
C GLY A 132 5.18 21.56 5.46
N SER A 133 5.43 22.79 5.88
CA SER A 133 5.30 23.96 5.01
C SER A 133 6.35 23.97 3.89
N LYS A 134 6.04 24.68 2.81
CA LYS A 134 6.99 24.92 1.72
C LYS A 134 8.29 25.58 2.20
N GLU A 135 8.27 26.44 3.24
CA GLU A 135 9.51 27.01 3.78
C GLU A 135 10.36 25.95 4.47
N LYS A 136 9.77 25.14 5.35
CA LYS A 136 10.49 24.09 6.10
C LYS A 136 11.12 23.04 5.19
N PHE A 137 10.57 22.86 3.99
CA PHE A 137 11.13 21.94 3.00
C PHE A 137 12.55 22.32 2.57
N LYS A 138 12.94 23.60 2.66
CA LYS A 138 14.29 24.04 2.32
C LYS A 138 15.36 23.29 3.12
N GLU A 139 15.02 22.89 4.34
CA GLU A 139 15.88 22.18 5.28
C GLU A 139 15.85 20.65 5.09
N PHE A 140 14.88 20.11 4.34
CA PHE A 140 14.76 18.68 4.13
C PHE A 140 15.94 18.13 3.31
N LYS A 141 16.59 17.11 3.88
CA LYS A 141 17.67 16.34 3.26
C LYS A 141 17.24 14.88 3.13
N PRO A 142 17.26 14.32 1.90
CA PRO A 142 16.96 12.91 1.70
C PRO A 142 18.06 12.03 2.34
N GLU A 143 17.69 10.86 2.85
CA GLU A 143 18.67 9.91 3.43
C GLU A 143 19.61 9.30 2.38
N LYS A 144 19.15 9.17 1.12
CA LYS A 144 19.94 8.60 0.02
C LYS A 144 19.80 9.43 -1.25
N GLU A 145 20.91 9.70 -1.91
CA GLU A 145 21.01 10.59 -3.07
C GLU A 145 20.23 10.10 -4.31
N ASP A 146 20.09 8.79 -4.48
CA ASP A 146 19.37 8.20 -5.62
C ASP A 146 17.87 7.96 -5.36
N THR A 147 17.36 8.38 -4.20
CA THR A 147 15.94 8.21 -3.90
C THR A 147 15.11 9.05 -4.85
N LYS A 148 14.14 8.43 -5.53
CA LYS A 148 13.19 9.14 -6.38
C LYS A 148 11.96 9.55 -5.57
N PHE A 149 11.52 10.78 -5.74
CA PHE A 149 10.43 11.35 -4.97
C PHE A 149 9.24 11.73 -5.84
N ILE A 150 8.09 11.73 -5.17
CA ILE A 150 6.90 12.47 -5.61
C ILE A 150 6.59 13.56 -4.59
N LEU A 151 6.05 14.66 -5.10
CA LEU A 151 5.56 15.79 -4.33
C LEU A 151 4.04 15.83 -4.46
N GLN A 152 3.33 15.93 -3.35
CA GLN A 152 1.88 15.85 -3.31
C GLN A 152 1.31 16.99 -2.43
N GLU A 153 0.13 17.50 -2.80
CA GLU A 153 -0.64 18.41 -1.96
C GLU A 153 -0.98 17.75 -0.61
N PHE A 154 -0.91 18.53 0.48
CA PHE A 154 -1.29 18.05 1.79
C PHE A 154 -2.82 18.05 1.92
N VAL A 155 -3.41 16.89 2.19
CA VAL A 155 -4.84 16.78 2.53
C VAL A 155 -5.00 17.02 4.02
N ASP A 156 -5.65 18.12 4.39
CA ASP A 156 -6.00 18.35 5.79
C ASP A 156 -7.26 17.56 6.17
N THR A 157 -7.07 16.57 7.04
CA THR A 157 -8.14 15.73 7.60
C THR A 157 -8.47 16.14 9.04
N SER A 158 -8.06 17.33 9.48
CA SER A 158 -8.22 17.81 10.87
C SER A 158 -9.67 17.84 11.34
N ASN A 159 -10.62 18.02 10.43
CA ASN A 159 -12.07 18.02 10.71
C ASN A 159 -12.65 16.62 10.99
N GLY A 160 -11.86 15.55 10.87
CA GLY A 160 -12.34 14.20 11.15
C GLY A 160 -13.26 13.62 10.07
N ILE A 161 -13.88 12.50 10.41
CA ILE A 161 -15.00 11.93 9.68
C ILE A 161 -16.18 11.86 10.65
N PRO A 162 -17.30 12.56 10.37
CA PRO A 162 -18.47 12.54 11.24
C PRO A 162 -18.89 11.12 11.61
N GLY A 163 -19.10 10.87 12.90
CA GLY A 163 -19.49 9.56 13.43
C GLY A 163 -18.36 8.52 13.57
N ILE A 164 -17.15 8.81 13.11
CA ILE A 164 -16.01 7.87 13.15
C ILE A 164 -14.85 8.42 13.97
N THR A 165 -14.39 9.64 13.67
CA THR A 165 -13.27 10.25 14.37
C THR A 165 -13.35 11.78 14.29
N PRO A 166 -13.13 12.52 15.39
CA PRO A 166 -13.28 13.98 15.41
C PRO A 166 -12.06 14.74 14.88
N GLY A 167 -10.96 14.05 14.55
CA GLY A 167 -9.67 14.69 14.28
C GLY A 167 -8.93 14.10 13.09
N LYS A 168 -7.64 14.48 12.96
CA LYS A 168 -6.74 13.95 11.93
C LYS A 168 -6.80 12.42 11.89
N HIS A 169 -6.92 11.85 10.71
CA HIS A 169 -7.16 10.42 10.57
C HIS A 169 -6.70 9.91 9.22
N ASP A 170 -6.49 8.60 9.16
CA ASP A 170 -6.28 7.79 7.97
C ASP A 170 -7.34 6.70 7.93
N LEU A 171 -8.27 6.78 6.97
CA LEU A 171 -9.25 5.72 6.78
C LEU A 171 -8.69 4.68 5.81
N ARG A 172 -8.52 3.44 6.27
CA ARG A 172 -8.11 2.32 5.45
C ARG A 172 -9.28 1.40 5.19
N VAL A 173 -9.45 1.03 3.93
CA VAL A 173 -10.47 0.08 3.45
C VAL A 173 -9.76 -1.05 2.72
N VAL A 174 -9.97 -2.29 3.15
CA VAL A 174 -9.39 -3.50 2.55
C VAL A 174 -10.43 -4.18 1.68
N VAL A 175 -10.04 -4.49 0.45
CA VAL A 175 -10.88 -5.14 -0.56
C VAL A 175 -10.31 -6.51 -0.91
N ILE A 176 -11.16 -7.53 -0.85
CA ILE A 176 -10.86 -8.92 -1.22
C ILE A 176 -12.06 -9.46 -1.99
N ASN A 177 -11.81 -10.14 -3.12
CA ASN A 177 -12.84 -10.66 -4.03
C ASN A 177 -13.90 -9.60 -4.44
N GLY A 178 -13.49 -8.33 -4.56
CA GLY A 178 -14.36 -7.21 -4.93
C GLY A 178 -15.17 -6.63 -3.77
N GLU A 179 -15.12 -7.25 -2.59
CA GLU A 179 -15.88 -6.87 -1.41
C GLU A 179 -15.00 -6.19 -0.37
N VAL A 180 -15.56 -5.23 0.36
CA VAL A 180 -14.90 -4.63 1.51
C VAL A 180 -14.97 -5.58 2.69
N VAL A 181 -13.83 -6.08 3.14
CA VAL A 181 -13.75 -7.07 4.23
C VAL A 181 -13.26 -6.48 5.54
N TRP A 182 -12.64 -5.30 5.49
CA TRP A 182 -12.14 -4.65 6.70
C TRP A 182 -12.01 -3.14 6.48
N CYS A 183 -12.40 -2.37 7.49
CA CYS A 183 -12.24 -0.93 7.50
C CYS A 183 -11.76 -0.48 8.89
N HIS A 184 -10.79 0.44 8.92
CA HIS A 184 -10.31 1.02 10.18
C HIS A 184 -9.82 2.45 9.98
N ALA A 185 -9.99 3.27 11.00
CA ALA A 185 -9.39 4.60 11.09
C ALA A 185 -8.10 4.53 11.91
N ARG A 186 -7.06 5.24 11.48
CA ARG A 186 -5.83 5.43 12.24
C ARG A 186 -5.68 6.90 12.60
N VAL A 187 -5.51 7.20 13.88
CA VAL A 187 -5.32 8.56 14.37
C VAL A 187 -3.83 8.77 14.66
N PRO A 188 -3.17 9.82 14.12
CA PRO A 188 -1.77 10.10 14.40
C PRO A 188 -1.58 10.48 15.87
N ALA A 189 -0.38 10.22 16.40
CA ALA A 189 -0.04 10.67 17.74
C ALA A 189 -0.08 12.21 17.84
N PRO A 190 -0.38 12.78 19.02
CA PRO A 190 -0.40 14.23 19.23
C PRO A 190 0.88 14.90 18.71
N GLY A 191 0.73 16.03 18.00
CA GLY A 191 1.85 16.77 17.42
C GLY A 191 2.44 16.20 16.13
N THR A 192 1.92 15.06 15.63
CA THR A 192 2.41 14.44 14.39
C THR A 192 1.37 14.43 13.27
N PHE A 193 1.85 14.35 12.03
CA PHE A 193 1.02 14.15 10.82
C PHE A 193 1.18 12.73 10.25
N LEU A 194 1.73 11.78 11.01
CA LEU A 194 1.98 10.41 10.53
C LEU A 194 1.11 9.42 11.31
N ALA A 195 0.03 8.95 10.69
CA ALA A 195 -0.91 7.98 11.26
C ALA A 195 -0.48 6.51 11.08
N ASN A 196 0.83 6.24 10.93
CA ASN A 196 1.31 4.87 10.83
C ASN A 196 1.29 4.21 12.21
N ALA A 197 0.60 3.07 12.35
CA ALA A 197 0.53 2.31 13.61
C ALA A 197 1.92 1.94 14.14
N ALA A 198 2.89 1.71 13.25
CA ALA A 198 4.29 1.49 13.59
C ALA A 198 4.98 2.68 14.31
N GLN A 199 4.33 3.85 14.37
CA GLN A 199 4.79 5.07 15.03
C GLN A 199 3.86 5.50 16.19
N GLY A 200 3.05 4.58 16.72
CA GLY A 200 2.21 4.84 17.90
C GLY A 200 0.84 5.46 17.60
N GLY A 201 0.38 5.42 16.35
CA GLY A 201 -1.00 5.80 16.01
C GLY A 201 -2.01 4.79 16.55
N ASN A 202 -3.15 5.28 17.05
CA ASN A 202 -4.25 4.43 17.49
C ASN A 202 -5.03 3.90 16.29
N LEU A 203 -5.33 2.60 16.30
CA LEU A 203 -6.17 1.94 15.30
C LEU A 203 -7.55 1.68 15.90
N THR A 204 -8.59 2.07 15.18
CA THR A 204 -9.98 1.82 15.56
C THR A 204 -10.69 1.17 14.40
N GLU A 205 -11.26 0.00 14.61
CA GLU A 205 -12.11 -0.66 13.60
C GLU A 205 -13.36 0.16 13.36
N VAL A 206 -13.79 0.20 12.10
CA VAL A 206 -14.91 1.02 11.64
C VAL A 206 -15.85 0.10 10.88
N ASP A 207 -17.12 0.12 11.24
CA ASP A 207 -18.15 -0.50 10.41
C ASP A 207 -18.20 0.24 9.06
N TYR A 208 -18.01 -0.50 7.97
CA TYR A 208 -18.02 0.11 6.64
C TYR A 208 -19.36 0.78 6.34
N GLU A 209 -20.46 0.35 6.97
CA GLU A 209 -21.77 0.95 6.77
C GLU A 209 -21.85 2.42 7.19
N VAL A 210 -21.07 2.84 8.19
CA VAL A 210 -21.03 4.24 8.65
C VAL A 210 -20.07 5.13 7.85
N VAL A 211 -19.29 4.56 6.92
CA VAL A 211 -18.39 5.33 6.06
C VAL A 211 -19.21 6.21 5.10
N PRO A 212 -18.84 7.49 4.88
CA PRO A 212 -19.58 8.37 3.99
C PRO A 212 -19.74 7.80 2.57
N GLU A 213 -20.92 8.00 1.96
CA GLU A 213 -21.22 7.48 0.62
C GLU A 213 -20.24 7.97 -0.45
N SER A 214 -19.73 9.20 -0.31
CA SER A 214 -18.68 9.72 -1.21
C SER A 214 -17.41 8.86 -1.18
N VAL A 215 -17.00 8.37 -0.02
CA VAL A 215 -15.85 7.46 0.13
C VAL A 215 -16.21 6.08 -0.39
N LYS A 216 -17.41 5.57 -0.10
CA LYS A 216 -17.89 4.29 -0.64
C LYS A 216 -17.88 4.28 -2.17
N ASN A 217 -18.32 5.37 -2.81
CA ASN A 217 -18.28 5.56 -4.26
C ASN A 217 -16.87 5.44 -4.83
N ILE A 218 -15.90 6.14 -4.22
CA ILE A 218 -14.49 6.08 -4.61
C ILE A 218 -13.96 4.65 -4.50
N VAL A 219 -14.24 3.96 -3.39
CA VAL A 219 -13.83 2.56 -3.18
C VAL A 219 -14.41 1.65 -4.27
N ARG A 220 -15.71 1.80 -4.59
CA ARG A 220 -16.37 1.01 -5.65
C ARG A 220 -15.74 1.24 -7.02
N ILE A 221 -15.45 2.49 -7.38
CA ILE A 221 -14.83 2.84 -8.66
C ILE A 221 -13.41 2.27 -8.77
N ILE A 222 -12.58 2.51 -7.75
CA ILE A 222 -11.20 1.99 -7.72
C ILE A 222 -11.19 0.46 -7.72
N SER A 223 -12.07 -0.16 -6.92
CA SER A 223 -12.21 -1.61 -6.87
C SER A 223 -12.56 -2.17 -8.25
N LYS A 224 -13.62 -1.67 -8.87
CA LYS A 224 -14.00 -2.08 -10.22
C LYS A 224 -12.83 -1.97 -11.19
N LYS A 225 -12.12 -0.83 -11.20
CA LYS A 225 -10.97 -0.61 -12.08
C LYS A 225 -9.88 -1.66 -11.93
N PHE A 226 -9.57 -2.08 -10.70
CA PHE A 226 -8.56 -3.12 -10.48
C PHE A 226 -9.04 -4.53 -10.78
N TYR A 227 -10.30 -4.85 -10.49
CA TYR A 227 -10.86 -6.16 -10.85
C TYR A 227 -11.07 -6.32 -12.36
N ASP A 228 -11.23 -5.23 -13.10
CA ASP A 228 -11.26 -5.25 -14.56
C ASP A 228 -9.86 -5.50 -15.18
N GLU A 229 -8.77 -5.13 -14.50
CA GLU A 229 -7.39 -5.24 -15.04
C GLU A 229 -6.57 -6.41 -14.46
N PHE A 230 -6.81 -6.81 -13.21
CA PHE A 230 -5.98 -7.75 -12.48
C PHE A 230 -6.79 -8.96 -12.00
N ASP A 231 -6.14 -10.14 -12.03
CA ASP A 231 -6.74 -11.38 -11.52
C ASP A 231 -6.82 -11.37 -9.99
N ASN A 232 -8.04 -11.19 -9.49
CA ASN A 232 -8.42 -11.24 -8.07
C ASN A 232 -7.46 -10.52 -7.10
N PRO A 233 -7.20 -9.21 -7.28
CA PRO A 233 -6.25 -8.48 -6.44
C PRO A 233 -6.78 -8.26 -5.03
N VAL A 234 -5.88 -8.35 -4.05
CA VAL A 234 -6.13 -8.05 -2.63
C VAL A 234 -5.39 -6.78 -2.26
N PHE A 235 -6.10 -5.72 -1.91
CA PHE A 235 -5.49 -4.41 -1.70
C PHE A 235 -6.20 -3.60 -0.64
N SER A 236 -5.50 -2.57 -0.16
CA SER A 236 -6.09 -1.55 0.67
C SER A 236 -6.06 -0.18 0.01
N ILE A 237 -7.17 0.53 0.13
CA ILE A 237 -7.32 1.95 -0.23
C ILE A 237 -7.17 2.76 1.06
N VAL A 238 -6.47 3.88 0.97
CA VAL A 238 -6.13 4.70 2.12
C VAL A 238 -6.50 6.16 1.85
N GLN A 239 -7.41 6.71 2.65
CA GLN A 239 -7.72 8.13 2.68
C GLN A 239 -6.85 8.80 3.75
N TYR A 240 -5.74 9.39 3.32
CA TYR A 240 -4.84 10.23 4.13
C TYR A 240 -4.29 11.34 3.23
N PRO A 241 -3.52 12.34 3.71
CA PRO A 241 -2.60 13.14 2.88
C PRO A 241 -1.58 12.30 2.07
N LEU A 242 -1.75 10.99 2.04
CA LEU A 242 -1.02 9.96 1.36
C LEU A 242 -2.04 8.93 0.82
N TRP A 243 -2.80 9.24 -0.23
CA TRP A 243 -3.46 8.15 -0.95
C TRP A 243 -2.36 7.22 -1.47
N ILE A 244 -2.27 6.03 -0.88
CA ILE A 244 -1.31 4.99 -1.22
C ILE A 244 -2.12 3.71 -1.24
N LEU A 245 -2.17 3.09 -2.42
CA LEU A 245 -2.55 1.70 -2.52
C LEU A 245 -1.44 0.83 -1.98
N ILE A 246 -1.80 -0.08 -1.09
CA ILE A 246 -0.90 -1.10 -0.59
C ILE A 246 -1.49 -2.43 -1.01
N ALA A 247 -0.78 -3.18 -1.87
CA ALA A 247 -1.01 -4.61 -2.01
C ALA A 247 -0.73 -5.25 -0.65
N THR A 248 -1.77 -5.82 -0.06
CA THR A 248 -1.73 -6.49 1.24
C THR A 248 -1.31 -7.95 1.09
#